data_AF-A0AA36HGN6-F1
#
_entry.id   AF-A0AA36HGN6-F1
#
_cell.length_a   1.000
_cell.length_b   1.000
_cell.length_c   1.000
_cell.angle_alpha   90.00
_cell.angle_beta   90.00
_cell.angle_gamma   90.00
#
_symmetry.space_group_name_H-M   'P 1'
#
loop_
_entity.id
_entity.type
_entity.pdbx_description
1 polymer ?
#
loop_
_entity_poly.entity_id
_entity_poly.type
_entity_poly.pdbx_seq_one_letter_code
_entity_poly.pdbx_strand_id
1 'polypeptide(L)'
;MNHKESTFSRDFDFAYKKVHAKGVRRATLGRGLIALTDKFGIMRTRTKCDLVQESYSELDNPDSVYTASTKVFLRLAEHLNAEHVLISLALVEGIESALKNLPPKLLITCSCLTVISYRYSFLKLLLPCVNRGCGLRINLFADDKEEAIDSAIFDSELVKAAPFLEICAECRISDGQLPYLKACWIFISFAPQISEEGLIRLIMQWLDGKRRINRLYIGCMLALTEDMVYKVRRCELIPESELNKTPFLKYFMEKHFESGFRVGVRNKAGNLILVNVSEGSCKIADPYSEDDPPLSQCSIDYRDDDHDD
;
A
#
# COMPACT_ATOMS: atom_id res chain seq x y z
N MET A 1 16.68 29.92 24.37
CA MET A 1 15.68 29.40 23.42
C MET A 1 16.44 28.98 22.18
N ASN A 2 16.84 27.70 22.12
CA ASN A 2 17.59 27.13 21.00
C ASN A 2 16.62 26.28 20.18
N HIS A 3 16.42 26.63 18.91
CA HIS A 3 15.75 25.79 17.94
C HIS A 3 16.63 24.58 17.65
N LYS A 4 16.18 23.39 18.04
CA LYS A 4 16.72 22.11 17.55
C LYS A 4 16.13 21.88 16.17
N GLU A 5 16.99 21.87 15.15
CA GLU A 5 16.70 21.32 13.82
C GLU A 5 16.45 19.81 13.96
N SER A 6 15.45 19.30 13.25
CA SER A 6 14.99 17.91 13.37
C SER A 6 15.97 16.92 12.74
N THR A 7 16.29 15.87 13.51
CA THR A 7 17.13 14.71 13.16
C THR A 7 16.50 13.78 12.11
N PHE A 8 15.22 14.00 11.77
CA PHE A 8 14.36 13.18 10.90
C PHE A 8 14.93 12.86 9.50
N SER A 9 15.86 13.67 8.99
CA SER A 9 16.45 13.50 7.66
C SER A 9 17.60 12.47 7.62
N ARG A 10 18.25 12.18 8.76
CA ARG A 10 19.38 11.23 8.81
C ARG A 10 18.94 9.78 9.03
N ASP A 11 17.84 9.56 9.73
CA ASP A 11 17.42 8.22 10.15
C ASP A 11 16.71 7.45 9.03
N PHE A 12 16.05 8.16 8.10
CA PHE A 12 15.51 7.59 6.85
C PHE A 12 16.59 6.92 5.99
N ASP A 13 17.83 7.41 6.07
CA ASP A 13 18.95 6.94 5.25
C ASP A 13 19.62 5.67 5.82
N PHE A 14 19.28 5.28 7.06
CA PHE A 14 19.86 4.11 7.74
C PHE A 14 18.96 2.86 7.65
N ALA A 15 17.64 2.99 7.88
CA ALA A 15 16.69 1.88 7.74
C ALA A 15 16.66 1.31 6.29
N TYR A 16 16.86 2.18 5.30
CA TYR A 16 16.94 1.78 3.90
C TYR A 16 18.22 1.01 3.54
N LYS A 17 19.31 1.06 4.34
CA LYS A 17 20.61 0.44 4.03
C LYS A 17 20.70 -1.06 4.29
N LYS A 18 19.82 -1.64 5.12
CA LYS A 18 19.97 -3.04 5.57
C LYS A 18 19.25 -4.08 4.70
N VAL A 19 18.26 -3.67 3.90
CA VAL A 19 17.38 -4.60 3.15
C VAL A 19 17.99 -5.11 1.82
N HIS A 20 19.05 -4.50 1.29
CA HIS A 20 19.62 -4.88 -0.02
C HIS A 20 21.13 -5.12 0.00
N ALA A 21 21.56 -6.17 0.70
CA ALA A 21 22.91 -6.73 0.64
C ALA A 21 22.94 -8.01 -0.22
N LYS A 22 22.65 -7.89 -1.52
CA LYS A 22 23.12 -8.81 -2.58
C LYS A 22 22.90 -8.17 -3.95
N GLY A 23 23.98 -7.64 -4.52
CA GLY A 23 24.12 -7.52 -5.98
C GLY A 23 23.69 -6.22 -6.68
N VAL A 24 23.40 -5.12 -5.98
CA VAL A 24 23.10 -3.83 -6.66
C VAL A 24 24.01 -2.72 -6.15
N ARG A 25 24.85 -2.17 -7.03
CA ARG A 25 25.67 -0.97 -6.75
C ARG A 25 24.73 0.23 -6.52
N ARG A 26 24.85 0.88 -5.36
CA ARG A 26 24.07 2.08 -4.97
C ARG A 26 24.75 3.39 -5.40
N ALA A 27 23.90 4.39 -5.59
CA ALA A 27 24.21 5.82 -5.49
C ALA A 27 23.00 6.50 -4.83
N THR A 28 23.27 7.48 -3.97
CA THR A 28 22.34 8.26 -3.12
C THR A 28 21.42 9.19 -3.93
N LEU A 29 20.34 9.65 -3.29
CA LEU A 29 19.15 10.35 -3.82
C LEU A 29 19.36 11.84 -4.16
N GLY A 30 18.89 12.20 -5.36
CA GLY A 30 18.41 13.53 -5.73
C GLY A 30 16.95 13.41 -6.25
N ARG A 31 16.14 14.46 -6.05
CA ARG A 31 14.66 14.49 -6.06
C ARG A 31 14.01 14.10 -7.41
N GLY A 32 12.80 13.52 -7.32
CA GLY A 32 11.91 13.14 -8.43
C GLY A 32 12.38 11.93 -9.22
N LEU A 33 11.93 10.73 -8.86
CA LEU A 33 12.25 9.49 -9.57
C LEU A 33 10.98 8.83 -10.09
N ILE A 34 10.90 8.64 -11.40
CA ILE A 34 9.90 7.74 -11.98
C ILE A 34 10.64 6.49 -12.50
N ALA A 35 10.16 5.31 -12.13
CA ALA A 35 10.80 4.05 -12.48
C ALA A 35 9.76 3.08 -13.03
N LEU A 36 10.05 2.52 -14.20
CA LEU A 36 9.33 1.39 -14.76
C LEU A 36 10.15 0.15 -14.53
N THR A 37 9.50 -0.97 -14.25
CA THR A 37 10.17 -2.27 -14.18
C THR A 37 9.47 -3.21 -15.13
N ASP A 38 10.16 -3.69 -16.15
CA ASP A 38 9.73 -4.88 -16.88
C ASP A 38 10.46 -6.12 -16.32
N LYS A 39 10.07 -7.32 -16.77
CA LYS A 39 10.70 -8.60 -16.42
C LYS A 39 12.21 -8.68 -16.73
N PHE A 40 12.79 -7.71 -17.43
CA PHE A 40 14.15 -7.67 -17.96
C PHE A 40 14.95 -6.39 -17.64
N GLY A 41 14.39 -5.40 -16.93
CA GLY A 41 15.10 -4.16 -16.66
C GLY A 41 14.26 -3.07 -15.99
N ILE A 42 14.91 -2.31 -15.11
CA ILE A 42 14.36 -1.08 -14.55
C ILE A 42 14.64 0.05 -15.53
N MET A 43 13.63 0.56 -16.22
CA MET A 43 13.72 1.85 -16.90
C MET A 43 13.55 2.96 -15.86
N ARG A 44 14.67 3.37 -15.27
CA ARG A 44 14.76 4.57 -14.43
C ARG A 44 14.89 5.79 -15.34
N THR A 45 13.90 6.66 -15.36
CA THR A 45 14.18 8.06 -15.69
C THR A 45 14.81 8.68 -14.46
N ARG A 46 16.13 8.54 -14.35
CA ARG A 46 16.94 9.25 -13.35
C ARG A 46 17.22 10.65 -13.90
N THR A 47 16.54 11.66 -13.39
CA THR A 47 17.13 13.00 -13.28
C THR A 47 18.17 12.92 -12.16
N LYS A 48 19.41 12.58 -12.53
CA LYS A 48 20.52 12.47 -11.58
C LYS A 48 20.95 13.90 -11.20
N CYS A 49 20.36 14.46 -10.15
CA CYS A 49 20.74 15.79 -9.64
C CYS A 49 22.18 15.86 -9.09
N ASP A 50 22.81 14.74 -8.73
CA ASP A 50 24.07 14.76 -7.97
C ASP A 50 25.35 14.54 -8.81
N LEU A 51 25.27 14.44 -10.15
CA LEU A 51 26.48 14.38 -11.01
C LEU A 51 26.60 15.54 -12.00
N VAL A 52 25.73 16.54 -11.92
CA VAL A 52 25.81 17.74 -12.75
C VAL A 52 25.53 18.97 -11.89
N GLN A 53 26.10 19.00 -10.68
CA GLN A 53 26.10 20.22 -9.89
C GLN A 53 27.01 21.30 -10.50
N GLU A 54 27.86 20.93 -11.47
CA GLU A 54 28.80 21.85 -12.11
C GLU A 54 28.34 22.42 -13.47
N SER A 55 27.16 22.07 -14.00
CA SER A 55 26.72 22.58 -15.32
C SER A 55 25.21 22.88 -15.45
N TYR A 56 24.47 22.97 -14.34
CA TYR A 56 23.05 23.35 -14.35
C TYR A 56 22.77 24.78 -13.88
N SER A 57 23.80 25.63 -13.79
CA SER A 57 23.63 27.07 -13.53
C SER A 57 22.89 27.84 -14.63
N GLU A 58 22.52 27.19 -15.75
CA GLU A 58 21.86 27.82 -16.91
C GLU A 58 20.44 27.31 -17.20
N LEU A 59 19.86 26.44 -16.38
CA LEU A 59 18.44 26.08 -16.50
C LEU A 59 17.62 26.96 -15.55
N ASP A 60 17.08 28.05 -16.10
CA ASP A 60 16.39 29.13 -15.38
C ASP A 60 15.18 28.69 -14.52
N ASN A 61 14.72 27.42 -14.58
CA ASN A 61 13.63 26.95 -13.73
C ASN A 61 13.63 25.41 -13.50
N PRO A 62 13.98 24.90 -12.31
CA PRO A 62 13.97 23.47 -12.00
C PRO A 62 12.57 22.82 -12.11
N ASP A 63 11.50 23.58 -11.87
CA ASP A 63 10.12 23.07 -11.99
C ASP A 63 9.79 22.68 -13.43
N SER A 64 10.41 23.35 -14.40
CA SER A 64 10.22 23.04 -15.82
C SER A 64 10.71 21.63 -16.18
N VAL A 65 11.81 21.19 -15.56
CA VAL A 65 12.43 19.87 -15.82
C VAL A 65 11.56 18.74 -15.27
N TYR A 66 11.07 18.87 -14.03
CA TYR A 66 10.16 17.89 -13.44
C TYR A 66 8.84 17.80 -14.19
N THR A 67 8.28 18.95 -14.57
CA THR A 67 7.06 19.04 -15.36
C THR A 67 7.22 18.35 -16.72
N ALA A 68 8.29 18.67 -17.45
CA ALA A 68 8.57 18.07 -18.75
C ALA A 68 8.80 16.56 -18.64
N SER A 69 9.60 16.12 -17.66
CA SER A 69 9.89 14.70 -17.43
C SER A 69 8.62 13.91 -17.08
N THR A 70 7.75 14.48 -16.24
CA THR A 70 6.45 13.88 -15.90
C THR A 70 5.57 13.72 -17.13
N LYS A 71 5.48 14.75 -17.99
CA LYS A 71 4.71 14.68 -19.25
C LYS A 71 5.24 13.61 -20.21
N VAL A 72 6.56 13.54 -20.38
CA VAL A 72 7.20 12.51 -21.22
C VAL A 72 6.93 11.12 -20.67
N PHE A 73 7.12 10.93 -19.36
CA PHE A 73 6.85 9.66 -18.71
C PHE A 73 5.41 9.20 -18.91
N LEU A 74 4.42 10.05 -18.67
CA LEU A 74 3.01 9.67 -18.75
C LEU A 74 2.61 9.29 -20.18
N ARG A 75 3.18 9.96 -21.19
CA ARG A 75 3.01 9.58 -22.60
C ARG A 75 3.66 8.22 -22.92
N LEU A 76 4.81 7.92 -22.33
CA LEU A 76 5.44 6.62 -22.49
C LEU A 76 4.62 5.52 -21.79
N ALA A 77 4.13 5.79 -20.58
CA ALA A 77 3.34 4.86 -19.79
C ALA A 77 2.04 4.42 -20.50
N GLU A 78 1.48 5.25 -21.37
CA GLU A 78 0.33 4.91 -22.23
C GLU A 78 0.65 3.76 -23.21
N HIS A 79 1.90 3.65 -23.65
CA HIS A 79 2.34 2.66 -24.63
C HIS A 79 3.05 1.46 -24.01
N LEU A 80 3.29 1.50 -22.70
CA LEU A 80 3.99 0.45 -21.98
C LEU A 80 2.96 -0.52 -21.39
N ASN A 81 2.96 -1.76 -21.88
CA ASN A 81 2.28 -2.86 -21.21
C ASN A 81 3.18 -3.43 -20.11
N ALA A 82 3.42 -2.61 -19.07
CA ALA A 82 4.32 -2.96 -17.99
C ALA A 82 3.62 -3.87 -16.95
N GLU A 83 4.34 -4.84 -16.41
CA GLU A 83 3.85 -5.63 -15.28
C GLU A 83 3.71 -4.74 -14.04
N HIS A 84 4.71 -3.87 -13.80
CA HIS A 84 4.74 -2.98 -12.66
C HIS A 84 5.20 -1.56 -13.04
N VAL A 85 4.45 -0.58 -12.58
CA VAL A 85 4.74 0.85 -12.74
C VAL A 85 4.93 1.47 -11.37
N LEU A 86 6.04 2.17 -11.16
CA LEU A 86 6.32 2.94 -9.94
C LEU A 86 6.40 4.43 -10.25
N ILE A 87 5.51 5.20 -9.65
CA ILE A 87 5.47 6.66 -9.76
C ILE A 87 5.79 7.26 -8.39
N SER A 88 6.97 7.88 -8.26
CA SER A 88 7.34 8.66 -7.08
C SER A 88 7.28 10.15 -7.41
N LEU A 89 6.39 10.87 -6.75
CA LEU A 89 6.15 12.29 -6.99
C LEU A 89 6.78 13.12 -5.88
N ALA A 90 7.67 14.05 -6.27
CA ALA A 90 8.25 15.02 -5.36
C ALA A 90 7.27 16.19 -5.10
N LEU A 91 7.49 16.92 -4.00
CA LEU A 91 6.77 18.14 -3.65
C LEU A 91 7.15 19.32 -4.58
N VAL A 92 6.74 19.25 -5.84
CA VAL A 92 7.01 20.28 -6.86
C VAL A 92 5.70 20.73 -7.51
N GLU A 93 5.39 22.02 -7.45
CA GLU A 93 4.12 22.58 -7.94
C GLU A 93 3.89 22.30 -9.44
N GLY A 94 4.97 22.35 -10.24
CA GLY A 94 4.91 22.06 -11.66
C GLY A 94 4.37 20.67 -12.02
N ILE A 95 4.58 19.67 -11.16
CA ILE A 95 4.06 18.31 -11.34
C ILE A 95 2.53 18.30 -11.27
N GLU A 96 1.94 19.03 -10.33
CA GLU A 96 0.49 19.12 -10.20
C GLU A 96 -0.15 19.71 -11.47
N SER A 97 0.47 20.77 -11.99
CA SER A 97 0.05 21.40 -13.25
C SER A 97 0.21 20.43 -14.43
N ALA A 98 1.29 19.65 -14.49
CA ALA A 98 1.44 18.61 -15.52
C ALA A 98 0.32 17.57 -15.45
N LEU A 99 -0.01 17.09 -14.26
CA LEU A 99 -1.07 16.09 -14.03
C LEU A 99 -2.46 16.64 -14.37
N LYS A 100 -2.76 17.90 -14.00
CA LYS A 100 -4.02 18.59 -14.36
C LYS A 100 -4.21 18.73 -15.87
N ASN A 101 -3.11 18.90 -16.60
CA ASN A 101 -3.10 19.09 -18.05
C ASN A 101 -2.93 17.78 -18.83
N LEU A 102 -3.15 16.62 -18.21
CA LEU A 102 -3.08 15.36 -18.92
C LEU A 102 -4.19 15.23 -19.95
N PRO A 103 -3.93 14.59 -21.11
CA PRO A 103 -4.98 14.26 -22.05
C PRO A 103 -6.04 13.39 -21.37
N PRO A 104 -7.34 13.67 -21.55
CA PRO A 104 -8.41 12.91 -20.92
C PRO A 104 -8.49 11.44 -21.38
N LYS A 105 -7.77 11.08 -22.45
CA LYS A 105 -7.69 9.73 -23.00
C LYS A 105 -6.46 8.94 -22.51
N LEU A 106 -5.56 9.58 -21.77
CA LEU A 106 -4.34 8.93 -21.31
C LEU A 106 -4.69 7.84 -20.31
N LEU A 107 -4.24 6.62 -20.60
CA LEU A 107 -4.50 5.45 -19.77
C LEU A 107 -3.22 4.64 -19.55
N ILE A 108 -2.78 4.60 -18.31
CA ILE A 108 -1.67 3.78 -17.83
C ILE A 108 -2.18 2.35 -17.74
N THR A 109 -1.60 1.47 -18.56
CA THR A 109 -1.94 0.05 -18.60
C THR A 109 -0.84 -0.74 -17.91
N CYS A 110 -1.11 -1.25 -16.72
CA CYS A 110 -0.18 -2.11 -16.00
C CYS A 110 -0.92 -3.11 -15.09
N SER A 111 -0.23 -4.16 -14.65
CA SER A 111 -0.80 -5.13 -13.70
C SER A 111 -0.78 -4.58 -12.27
N CYS A 112 0.25 -3.81 -11.92
CA CYS A 112 0.44 -3.18 -10.62
C CYS A 112 0.93 -1.73 -10.80
N LEU A 113 0.26 -0.79 -10.12
CA LEU A 113 0.72 0.58 -9.98
C LEU A 113 1.10 0.83 -8.52
N THR A 114 2.34 1.26 -8.31
CA THR A 114 2.79 1.82 -7.03
C THR A 114 2.93 3.33 -7.14
N VAL A 115 2.26 4.05 -6.26
CA VAL A 115 2.38 5.49 -6.12
C VAL A 115 3.02 5.81 -4.78
N ILE A 116 4.10 6.58 -4.83
CA ILE A 116 4.74 7.19 -3.67
C ILE A 116 4.55 8.69 -3.80
N SER A 117 3.86 9.29 -2.84
CA SER A 117 3.56 10.73 -2.86
C SER A 117 3.66 11.31 -1.46
N TYR A 118 3.87 12.60 -1.38
CA TYR A 118 3.71 13.40 -0.16
C TYR A 118 2.40 14.20 -0.17
N ARG A 119 1.69 14.23 -1.32
CA ARG A 119 0.44 14.98 -1.49
C ARG A 119 -0.69 14.11 -1.97
N TYR A 120 -1.80 14.15 -1.26
CA TYR A 120 -3.03 13.46 -1.65
C TYR A 120 -3.59 13.98 -2.99
N SER A 121 -3.44 15.28 -3.29
CA SER A 121 -3.92 15.88 -4.54
C SER A 121 -3.39 15.19 -5.80
N PHE A 122 -2.17 14.65 -5.73
CA PHE A 122 -1.59 13.92 -6.86
C PHE A 122 -2.30 12.60 -7.14
N LEU A 123 -2.76 11.89 -6.10
CA LEU A 123 -3.53 10.66 -6.26
C LEU A 123 -4.85 10.94 -6.99
N LYS A 124 -5.54 12.03 -6.61
CA LYS A 124 -6.79 12.47 -7.27
C LYS A 124 -6.61 12.71 -8.77
N LEU A 125 -5.46 13.24 -9.19
CA LEU A 125 -5.16 13.53 -10.59
C LEU A 125 -4.65 12.31 -11.35
N LEU A 126 -3.88 11.45 -10.68
CA LEU A 126 -3.22 10.30 -11.30
C LEU A 126 -4.17 9.11 -11.48
N LEU A 127 -4.97 8.75 -10.45
CA LEU A 127 -5.81 7.55 -10.48
C LEU A 127 -6.83 7.52 -11.65
N PRO A 128 -7.46 8.64 -12.07
CA PRO A 128 -8.31 8.64 -13.27
C PRO A 128 -7.59 8.21 -14.56
N CYS A 129 -6.26 8.30 -14.59
CA CYS A 129 -5.43 7.93 -15.73
C CYS A 129 -5.00 6.46 -15.69
N VAL A 130 -5.55 5.60 -14.83
CA VAL A 130 -5.13 4.20 -14.65
C VAL A 130 -6.21 3.25 -15.14
N ASN A 131 -5.80 2.21 -15.88
CA ASN A 131 -6.75 1.21 -16.37
C ASN A 131 -7.39 0.41 -15.22
N ARG A 132 -8.66 0.05 -15.39
CA ARG A 132 -9.38 -0.79 -14.43
C ARG A 132 -8.74 -2.18 -14.34
N GLY A 133 -8.77 -2.78 -13.15
CA GLY A 133 -8.17 -4.08 -12.90
C GLY A 133 -6.65 -4.03 -12.65
N CYS A 134 -6.04 -2.85 -12.71
CA CYS A 134 -4.70 -2.63 -12.17
C CYS A 134 -4.74 -2.77 -10.64
N GLY A 135 -3.84 -3.54 -10.07
CA GLY A 135 -3.65 -3.55 -8.63
C GLY A 135 -2.94 -2.28 -8.15
N LEU A 136 -3.21 -1.87 -6.91
CA LEU A 136 -2.80 -0.57 -6.41
C LEU A 136 -1.97 -0.70 -5.13
N ARG A 137 -0.85 0.02 -5.09
CA ARG A 137 -0.06 0.27 -3.89
C ARG A 137 0.14 1.77 -3.72
N ILE A 138 -0.31 2.34 -2.62
CA ILE A 138 -0.28 3.76 -2.36
C ILE A 138 0.48 3.98 -1.06
N ASN A 139 1.61 4.68 -1.14
CA ASN A 139 2.35 5.14 0.02
C ASN A 139 2.26 6.67 0.05
N LEU A 140 1.56 7.20 1.04
CA LEU A 140 1.39 8.64 1.22
C LEU A 140 2.12 9.07 2.48
N PHE A 141 3.16 9.88 2.30
CA PHE A 141 4.02 10.39 3.37
C PHE A 141 3.65 11.84 3.72
N ALA A 142 2.37 12.11 3.97
CA ALA A 142 1.95 13.46 4.29
C ALA A 142 2.27 13.79 5.76
N ASP A 143 2.89 14.95 5.99
CA ASP A 143 3.21 15.43 7.34
C ASP A 143 1.96 15.94 8.08
N ASP A 144 0.88 16.23 7.35
CA ASP A 144 -0.36 16.77 7.89
C ASP A 144 -1.45 15.70 7.96
N LYS A 145 -2.12 15.61 9.12
CA LYS A 145 -3.30 14.76 9.35
C LYS A 145 -4.47 15.12 8.43
N GLU A 146 -4.48 16.33 7.88
CA GLU A 146 -5.50 16.76 6.92
C GLU A 146 -5.38 16.05 5.56
N GLU A 147 -4.28 15.36 5.28
CA GLU A 147 -4.03 14.68 4.00
C GLU A 147 -4.49 13.21 3.95
N ALA A 148 -5.34 12.79 4.89
CA ALA A 148 -6.00 11.48 4.83
C ALA A 148 -6.65 11.21 3.45
N ILE A 149 -6.50 9.98 2.94
CA ILE A 149 -7.14 9.58 1.69
C ILE A 149 -8.66 9.62 1.88
N ASP A 150 -9.31 10.51 1.12
CA ASP A 150 -10.74 10.75 1.20
C ASP A 150 -11.58 9.52 0.82
N SER A 151 -12.76 9.40 1.43
CA SER A 151 -13.69 8.30 1.18
C SER A 151 -14.09 8.17 -0.30
N ALA A 152 -14.15 9.28 -1.06
CA ALA A 152 -14.53 9.26 -2.46
C ALA A 152 -13.59 8.44 -3.35
N ILE A 153 -12.33 8.25 -2.94
CA ILE A 153 -11.37 7.41 -3.69
C ILE A 153 -11.82 5.95 -3.70
N PHE A 154 -12.40 5.47 -2.60
CA PHE A 154 -12.90 4.11 -2.47
C PHE A 154 -14.20 3.87 -3.25
N ASP A 155 -14.87 4.94 -3.69
CA ASP A 155 -16.01 4.84 -4.59
C ASP A 155 -15.62 4.68 -6.06
N SER A 156 -14.36 4.96 -6.41
CA SER A 156 -13.85 4.81 -7.76
C SER A 156 -13.91 3.35 -8.24
N GLU A 157 -14.40 3.16 -9.46
CA GLU A 157 -14.42 1.85 -10.13
C GLU A 157 -13.02 1.24 -10.26
N LEU A 158 -11.98 2.08 -10.35
CA LEU A 158 -10.59 1.61 -10.34
C LEU A 158 -10.25 0.88 -9.03
N VAL A 159 -10.50 1.54 -7.89
CA VAL A 159 -10.16 1.01 -6.56
C VAL A 159 -11.04 -0.19 -6.22
N LYS A 160 -12.34 -0.13 -6.55
CA LYS A 160 -13.27 -1.26 -6.37
C LYS A 160 -12.87 -2.48 -7.20
N ALA A 161 -12.37 -2.28 -8.42
CA ALA A 161 -11.99 -3.39 -9.31
C ALA A 161 -10.55 -3.87 -9.14
N ALA A 162 -9.74 -3.24 -8.29
CA ALA A 162 -8.35 -3.61 -8.09
C ALA A 162 -8.23 -5.06 -7.54
N PRO A 163 -7.40 -5.93 -8.13
CA PRO A 163 -7.22 -7.31 -7.67
C PRO A 163 -6.47 -7.37 -6.32
N PHE A 164 -5.61 -6.40 -6.04
CA PHE A 164 -5.06 -6.14 -4.73
C PHE A 164 -5.01 -4.63 -4.45
N LEU A 165 -5.07 -4.28 -3.16
CA LEU A 165 -5.03 -2.91 -2.69
C LEU A 165 -4.15 -2.82 -1.44
N GLU A 166 -3.08 -2.04 -1.53
CA GLU A 166 -2.17 -1.74 -0.43
C GLU A 166 -2.12 -0.22 -0.24
N ILE A 167 -2.47 0.25 0.95
CA ILE A 167 -2.48 1.66 1.32
C ILE A 167 -1.70 1.81 2.64
N CYS A 168 -0.55 2.47 2.54
CA CYS A 168 0.28 2.89 3.65
C CYS A 168 0.04 4.40 3.86
N ALA A 169 -1.12 4.72 4.41
CA ALA A 169 -1.61 6.07 4.69
C ALA A 169 -2.82 6.01 5.62
N GLU A 170 -3.16 7.11 6.30
CA GLU A 170 -4.48 7.28 6.89
C GLU A 170 -5.53 7.38 5.78
N CYS A 171 -6.63 6.62 5.93
CA CYS A 171 -7.73 6.65 4.98
C CYS A 171 -9.10 6.67 5.65
N ARG A 172 -10.04 7.33 4.99
CA ARG A 172 -11.43 7.50 5.44
C ARG A 172 -12.37 6.50 4.77
N ILE A 173 -11.94 5.24 4.66
CA ILE A 173 -12.79 4.17 4.16
C ILE A 173 -13.84 3.81 5.22
N SER A 174 -15.10 3.73 4.82
CA SER A 174 -16.22 3.37 5.71
C SER A 174 -16.59 1.89 5.65
N ASP A 175 -17.31 1.40 6.67
CA ASP A 175 -17.91 0.07 6.69
C ASP A 175 -18.82 -0.21 5.49
N GLY A 176 -19.45 0.83 4.94
CA GLY A 176 -20.28 0.73 3.76
C GLY A 176 -19.47 0.49 2.49
N GLN A 177 -18.25 1.02 2.41
CA GLN A 177 -17.40 0.95 1.20
C GLN A 177 -16.53 -0.30 1.16
N LEU A 178 -16.01 -0.73 2.31
CA LEU A 178 -15.10 -1.88 2.44
C LEU A 178 -15.62 -3.17 1.75
N PRO A 179 -16.91 -3.56 1.86
CA PRO A 179 -17.43 -4.76 1.19
C PRO A 179 -17.48 -4.68 -0.35
N TYR A 180 -17.39 -3.49 -0.94
CA TYR A 180 -17.41 -3.29 -2.39
C TYR A 180 -16.05 -3.40 -3.07
N LEU A 181 -14.96 -3.39 -2.30
CA LEU A 181 -13.63 -3.67 -2.83
C LEU A 181 -13.59 -5.10 -3.34
N LYS A 182 -13.13 -5.40 -4.56
CA LYS A 182 -13.02 -6.77 -5.08
C LYS A 182 -11.66 -7.43 -4.79
N ALA A 183 -10.73 -6.66 -4.22
CA ALA A 183 -9.39 -7.13 -3.90
C ALA A 183 -9.42 -8.39 -3.02
N CYS A 184 -8.65 -9.41 -3.42
CA CYS A 184 -8.40 -10.60 -2.61
C CYS A 184 -7.26 -10.39 -1.61
N TRP A 185 -6.41 -9.39 -1.86
CA TRP A 185 -5.41 -8.89 -0.93
C TRP A 185 -5.67 -7.42 -0.60
N ILE A 186 -5.99 -7.13 0.66
CA ILE A 186 -6.19 -5.78 1.18
C ILE A 186 -5.17 -5.53 2.28
N PHE A 187 -4.44 -4.44 2.19
CA PHE A 187 -3.60 -3.93 3.26
C PHE A 187 -3.91 -2.45 3.43
N ILE A 188 -4.40 -2.06 4.60
CA ILE A 188 -4.69 -0.67 4.93
C ILE A 188 -4.08 -0.40 6.30
N SER A 189 -3.03 0.43 6.34
CA SER A 189 -2.28 0.67 7.58
C SER A 189 -3.10 1.38 8.65
N PHE A 190 -3.97 2.31 8.25
CA PHE A 190 -4.71 3.14 9.19
C PHE A 190 -6.12 3.47 8.65
N ALA A 191 -7.14 2.88 9.25
CA ALA A 191 -8.55 3.03 8.86
C ALA A 191 -9.47 3.18 10.10
N PRO A 192 -9.52 4.37 10.72
CA PRO A 192 -10.20 4.58 12.00
C PRO A 192 -11.72 4.47 11.91
N GLN A 193 -12.27 4.57 10.69
CA GLN A 193 -13.71 4.52 10.43
C GLN A 193 -14.24 3.11 10.18
N ILE A 194 -13.36 2.11 10.08
CA ILE A 194 -13.79 0.71 10.01
C ILE A 194 -14.08 0.21 11.40
N SER A 195 -15.31 -0.27 11.60
CA SER A 195 -15.74 -0.88 12.84
C SER A 195 -15.68 -2.41 12.77
N GLU A 196 -15.93 -3.05 13.92
CA GLU A 196 -16.18 -4.49 14.02
C GLU A 196 -17.24 -4.97 13.01
N GLU A 197 -18.31 -4.18 12.80
CA GLU A 197 -19.40 -4.54 11.90
C GLU A 197 -18.94 -4.59 10.44
N GLY A 198 -18.05 -3.68 10.02
CA GLY A 198 -17.44 -3.70 8.69
C GLY A 198 -16.62 -4.96 8.45
N LEU A 199 -15.82 -5.38 9.44
CA LEU A 199 -15.03 -6.62 9.38
C LEU A 199 -15.91 -7.87 9.37
N ILE A 200 -16.92 -7.93 10.24
CA ILE A 200 -17.88 -9.04 10.28
C ILE A 200 -18.57 -9.20 8.94
N ARG A 201 -19.01 -8.10 8.30
CA ARG A 201 -19.61 -8.14 6.96
C ARG A 201 -18.69 -8.76 5.92
N LEU A 202 -17.39 -8.41 5.94
CA LEU A 202 -16.41 -9.04 5.05
C LEU A 202 -16.27 -10.54 5.29
N ILE A 203 -16.16 -10.96 6.54
CA ILE A 203 -16.07 -12.38 6.92
C ILE A 203 -17.32 -13.12 6.46
N MET A 204 -18.51 -12.54 6.66
CA MET A 204 -19.78 -13.13 6.22
C MET A 204 -19.88 -13.24 4.69
N GLN A 205 -19.37 -12.27 3.93
CA GLN A 205 -19.29 -12.39 2.46
C GLN A 205 -18.39 -13.55 2.03
N TRP A 206 -17.27 -13.77 2.72
CA TRP A 206 -16.38 -14.90 2.45
C TRP A 206 -17.01 -16.24 2.83
N LEU A 207 -17.67 -16.31 3.98
CA LEU A 207 -18.41 -17.51 4.44
C LEU A 207 -19.51 -17.92 3.46
N ASP A 208 -20.21 -16.94 2.88
CA ASP A 208 -21.25 -17.14 1.87
C ASP A 208 -20.67 -17.45 0.47
N GLY A 209 -19.34 -17.47 0.29
CA GLY A 209 -18.69 -17.68 -1.01
C GLY A 209 -18.86 -16.52 -2.00
N LYS A 210 -19.35 -15.36 -1.54
CA LYS A 210 -19.53 -14.15 -2.37
C LYS A 210 -18.23 -13.41 -2.61
N ARG A 211 -17.20 -13.70 -1.80
CA ARG A 211 -15.90 -13.02 -1.82
C ARG A 211 -14.75 -14.01 -1.60
N ARG A 212 -13.63 -13.77 -2.28
CA ARG A 212 -12.34 -14.38 -1.96
C ARG A 212 -11.52 -13.45 -1.08
N ILE A 213 -10.93 -13.98 -0.02
CA ILE A 213 -9.99 -13.26 0.85
C ILE A 213 -8.77 -14.16 0.96
N ASN A 214 -7.65 -13.73 0.39
CA ASN A 214 -6.37 -14.40 0.56
C ASN A 214 -5.64 -13.77 1.75
N ARG A 215 -5.60 -12.44 1.81
CA ARG A 215 -4.99 -11.67 2.89
C ARG A 215 -5.72 -10.36 3.12
N LEU A 216 -5.96 -10.02 4.37
CA LEU A 216 -6.49 -8.74 4.79
C LEU A 216 -5.72 -8.27 6.02
N TYR A 217 -5.21 -7.05 5.97
CA TYR A 217 -4.72 -6.33 7.12
C TYR A 217 -5.40 -4.97 7.17
N ILE A 218 -6.04 -4.69 8.30
CA ILE A 218 -6.54 -3.35 8.59
C ILE A 218 -5.96 -2.96 9.95
N GLY A 219 -5.28 -1.82 9.99
CA GLY A 219 -4.68 -1.25 11.19
C GLY A 219 -5.40 0.00 11.70
N CYS A 220 -5.05 0.37 12.93
CA CYS A 220 -5.56 1.50 13.70
C CYS A 220 -7.09 1.67 13.67
N MET A 221 -7.82 0.59 13.93
CA MET A 221 -9.27 0.61 14.13
C MET A 221 -9.63 1.02 15.54
N LEU A 222 -10.79 1.65 15.69
CA LEU A 222 -11.33 1.97 17.01
C LEU A 222 -11.83 0.69 17.69
N ALA A 223 -11.22 0.36 18.84
CA ALA A 223 -11.70 -0.59 19.84
C ALA A 223 -12.25 -1.93 19.30
N LEU A 224 -11.42 -2.69 18.58
CA LEU A 224 -11.74 -4.08 18.29
C LEU A 224 -11.66 -4.93 19.55
N THR A 225 -12.70 -5.70 19.80
CA THR A 225 -12.76 -6.66 20.89
C THR A 225 -12.72 -8.10 20.37
N GLU A 226 -12.27 -9.03 21.20
CA GLU A 226 -12.34 -10.47 20.90
C GLU A 226 -13.79 -10.93 20.63
N ASP A 227 -14.76 -10.24 21.24
CA ASP A 227 -16.20 -10.46 21.04
C ASP A 227 -16.66 -10.30 19.59
N MET A 228 -15.92 -9.54 18.76
CA MET A 228 -16.17 -9.44 17.32
C MET A 228 -16.23 -10.83 16.68
N VAL A 229 -15.31 -11.73 17.05
CA VAL A 229 -15.21 -13.06 16.45
C VAL A 229 -16.41 -13.91 16.83
N TYR A 230 -16.91 -13.81 18.06
CA TYR A 230 -18.07 -14.59 18.51
C TYR A 230 -19.40 -14.15 17.88
N LYS A 231 -19.43 -12.98 17.21
CA LYS A 231 -20.55 -12.55 16.36
C LYS A 231 -20.56 -13.27 15.00
N VAL A 232 -19.43 -13.85 14.59
CA VAL A 232 -19.38 -14.81 13.48
C VAL A 232 -20.05 -16.11 13.94
N ARG A 233 -20.74 -16.84 13.02
CA ARG A 233 -21.51 -18.03 13.39
C ARG A 233 -20.64 -19.02 14.16
N ARG A 234 -20.99 -19.31 15.42
CA ARG A 234 -20.17 -20.14 16.33
C ARG A 234 -19.77 -21.51 15.78
N CYS A 235 -20.61 -22.13 14.94
CA CYS A 235 -20.31 -23.44 14.34
C CYS A 235 -19.20 -23.42 13.29
N GLU A 236 -18.75 -22.24 12.86
CA GLU A 236 -17.72 -22.05 11.84
C GLU A 236 -16.35 -21.71 12.47
N LEU A 237 -16.27 -21.55 13.80
CA LEU A 237 -15.07 -21.18 14.53
C LEU A 237 -14.23 -22.40 14.96
N ILE A 238 -12.92 -22.29 14.81
CA ILE A 238 -11.92 -23.27 15.27
C ILE A 238 -11.00 -22.57 16.28
N PRO A 239 -10.97 -23.01 17.55
CA PRO A 239 -10.15 -22.35 18.57
C PRO A 239 -8.65 -22.53 18.28
N GLU A 240 -7.82 -21.58 18.72
CA GLU A 240 -6.36 -21.62 18.54
C GLU A 240 -5.74 -22.92 19.05
N SER A 241 -6.25 -23.47 20.16
CA SER A 241 -5.78 -24.74 20.72
C SER A 241 -5.96 -25.93 19.77
N GLU A 242 -6.96 -25.91 18.89
CA GLU A 242 -7.14 -26.91 17.85
C GLU A 242 -6.27 -26.63 16.62
N LEU A 243 -6.15 -25.36 16.21
CA LEU A 243 -5.25 -24.96 15.13
C LEU A 243 -3.80 -25.35 15.43
N ASN A 244 -3.36 -25.18 16.68
CA ASN A 244 -2.02 -25.53 17.15
C ASN A 244 -1.69 -27.02 17.11
N LYS A 245 -2.69 -27.90 16.95
CA LYS A 245 -2.47 -29.33 16.71
C LYS A 245 -1.89 -29.61 15.32
N THR A 246 -2.03 -28.65 14.39
CA THR A 246 -1.46 -28.73 13.03
C THR A 246 -0.15 -27.94 12.98
N PRO A 247 1.03 -28.60 12.86
CA PRO A 247 2.33 -27.91 12.93
C PRO A 247 2.48 -26.77 11.92
N PHE A 248 1.96 -26.95 10.71
CA PHE A 248 1.96 -25.92 9.68
C PHE A 248 1.18 -24.66 10.09
N LEU A 249 -0.03 -24.82 10.61
CA LEU A 249 -0.86 -23.70 11.04
C LEU A 249 -0.26 -22.98 12.25
N LYS A 250 0.30 -23.74 13.20
CA LYS A 250 1.04 -23.17 14.33
C LYS A 250 2.19 -22.28 13.83
N TYR A 251 3.05 -22.82 12.97
CA TYR A 251 4.17 -22.07 12.38
C TYR A 251 3.70 -20.83 11.61
N PHE A 252 2.63 -20.97 10.81
CA PHE A 252 2.06 -19.86 10.06
C PHE A 252 1.59 -18.74 10.99
N MET A 253 0.84 -19.06 12.04
CA MET A 253 0.36 -18.08 13.02
C MET A 253 1.52 -17.41 13.73
N GLU A 254 2.53 -18.17 14.17
CA GLU A 254 3.73 -17.62 14.83
C GLU A 254 4.52 -16.66 13.92
N LYS A 255 4.50 -16.89 12.61
CA LYS A 255 5.23 -16.07 11.63
C LYS A 255 4.47 -14.82 11.19
N HIS A 256 3.17 -14.91 11.01
CA HIS A 256 2.36 -13.87 10.36
C HIS A 256 1.49 -13.07 11.32
N PHE A 257 1.19 -13.63 12.49
CA PHE A 257 0.39 -12.97 13.51
C PHE A 257 1.26 -12.63 14.72
N GLU A 258 1.12 -11.39 15.14
CA GLU A 258 1.70 -10.91 16.40
C GLU A 258 0.82 -11.39 17.57
N SER A 259 0.96 -10.77 18.74
CA SER A 259 0.04 -10.97 19.85
C SER A 259 -1.41 -10.65 19.44
N GLY A 260 -2.36 -11.24 20.17
CA GLY A 260 -3.78 -11.03 19.95
C GLY A 260 -4.59 -12.31 20.09
N PHE A 261 -5.90 -12.18 19.89
CA PHE A 261 -6.84 -13.28 19.86
C PHE A 261 -6.87 -13.91 18.47
N ARG A 262 -6.61 -15.22 18.41
CA ARG A 262 -6.48 -15.98 17.17
C ARG A 262 -7.58 -17.03 17.06
N VAL A 263 -8.19 -17.12 15.88
CA VAL A 263 -9.21 -18.13 15.59
C VAL A 263 -9.10 -18.60 14.14
N GLY A 264 -9.58 -19.79 13.87
CA GLY A 264 -9.85 -20.25 12.51
C GLY A 264 -11.32 -20.05 12.18
N VAL A 265 -11.63 -19.67 10.96
CA VAL A 265 -13.01 -19.62 10.44
C VAL A 265 -13.10 -20.52 9.23
N ARG A 266 -14.02 -21.47 9.25
CA ARG A 266 -14.24 -22.43 8.15
C ARG A 266 -15.55 -22.14 7.44
N ASN A 267 -15.52 -21.97 6.12
CA ASN A 267 -16.73 -21.80 5.32
C ASN A 267 -17.39 -23.15 4.99
N LYS A 268 -18.56 -23.12 4.34
CA LYS A 268 -19.31 -24.32 3.94
C LYS A 268 -18.57 -25.21 2.93
N ALA A 269 -17.61 -24.67 2.19
CA ALA A 269 -16.77 -25.44 1.27
C ALA A 269 -15.60 -26.14 1.99
N GLY A 270 -15.45 -25.92 3.30
CA GLY A 270 -14.36 -26.49 4.09
C GLY A 270 -13.07 -25.68 4.05
N ASN A 271 -13.02 -24.56 3.32
CA ASN A 271 -11.86 -23.67 3.28
C ASN A 271 -11.69 -22.99 4.63
N LEU A 272 -10.43 -22.76 5.02
CA LEU A 272 -10.04 -22.16 6.29
C LEU A 272 -9.40 -20.80 6.04
N ILE A 273 -9.85 -19.78 6.76
CA ILE A 273 -9.07 -18.56 7.00
C ILE A 273 -8.72 -18.49 8.48
N LEU A 274 -7.61 -17.84 8.79
CA LEU A 274 -7.22 -17.51 10.13
C LEU A 274 -7.48 -16.03 10.37
N VAL A 275 -8.04 -15.71 11.53
CA VAL A 275 -8.33 -14.34 11.96
C VAL A 275 -7.53 -14.07 13.24
N ASN A 276 -6.75 -12.99 13.25
CA ASN A 276 -6.04 -12.48 14.41
C ASN A 276 -6.51 -11.06 14.69
N VAL A 277 -7.12 -10.87 15.85
CA VAL A 277 -7.57 -9.57 16.36
C VAL A 277 -6.59 -9.14 17.45
N SER A 278 -5.94 -7.99 17.25
CA SER A 278 -5.08 -7.38 18.26
C SER A 278 -5.62 -6.00 18.63
N GLU A 279 -5.03 -5.35 19.63
CA GLU A 279 -5.35 -3.98 19.96
C GLU A 279 -5.17 -3.08 18.71
N GLY A 280 -6.27 -2.51 18.25
CA GLY A 280 -6.31 -1.61 17.09
C GLY A 280 -6.08 -2.26 15.72
N SER A 281 -5.97 -3.59 15.57
CA SER A 281 -5.76 -4.20 14.25
C SER A 281 -6.46 -5.53 14.05
N CYS A 282 -6.74 -5.87 12.79
CA CYS A 282 -7.27 -7.16 12.38
C CYS A 282 -6.48 -7.69 11.18
N LYS A 283 -6.01 -8.93 11.32
CA LYS A 283 -5.34 -9.70 10.26
C LYS A 283 -6.23 -10.89 9.92
N ILE A 284 -6.53 -11.07 8.63
CA ILE A 284 -7.18 -12.27 8.10
C ILE A 284 -6.27 -12.85 7.03
N ALA A 285 -6.00 -14.15 7.07
CA ALA A 285 -5.19 -14.80 6.05
C ALA A 285 -5.71 -16.20 5.73
N ASP A 286 -5.69 -16.55 4.45
CA ASP A 286 -5.77 -17.94 4.00
C ASP A 286 -4.36 -18.56 4.12
N PRO A 287 -4.13 -19.50 5.06
CA PRO A 287 -2.82 -20.10 5.27
C PRO A 287 -2.38 -20.99 4.11
N TYR A 288 -3.28 -21.34 3.18
CA TYR A 288 -3.00 -22.20 2.03
C TYR A 288 -2.92 -21.42 0.70
N SER A 289 -3.10 -20.11 0.74
CA SER A 289 -2.97 -19.27 -0.46
C SER A 289 -1.50 -19.24 -0.92
N GLU A 290 -1.25 -19.77 -2.13
CA GLU A 290 0.05 -19.68 -2.82
C GLU A 290 0.34 -18.26 -3.34
N ASP A 291 -0.69 -17.42 -3.39
CA ASP A 291 -0.61 -16.03 -3.83
C ASP A 291 0.08 -15.18 -2.75
N ASP A 292 1.40 -15.34 -2.58
CA ASP A 292 2.20 -14.22 -2.10
C ASP A 292 2.14 -13.13 -3.17
N PRO A 293 1.78 -11.89 -2.81
CA PRO A 293 1.79 -10.83 -3.78
C PRO A 293 3.20 -10.72 -4.38
N PRO A 294 3.32 -10.42 -5.68
CA PRO A 294 4.60 -10.49 -6.42
C PRO A 294 5.73 -9.60 -5.85
N LEU A 295 5.48 -8.83 -4.78
CA LEU A 295 6.40 -7.86 -4.21
C LEU A 295 6.34 -7.77 -2.66
N SER A 296 6.17 -8.90 -1.95
CA SER A 296 6.32 -8.94 -0.47
C SER A 296 7.73 -8.58 0.04
N GLN A 297 8.68 -8.27 -0.86
CA GLN A 297 10.02 -7.79 -0.52
C GLN A 297 10.13 -6.26 -0.31
N CYS A 298 9.04 -5.51 -0.46
CA CYS A 298 9.02 -4.06 -0.19
C CYS A 298 8.42 -3.71 1.19
N SER A 299 8.53 -4.60 2.19
CA SER A 299 8.31 -4.18 3.57
C SER A 299 9.42 -3.19 3.96
N ILE A 300 9.10 -1.90 3.91
CA ILE A 300 9.88 -0.88 4.61
C ILE A 300 9.62 -1.18 6.09
N ASP A 301 10.53 -1.90 6.74
CA ASP A 301 10.52 -2.08 8.18
C ASP A 301 10.67 -0.69 8.81
N TYR A 302 9.54 -0.10 9.24
CA TYR A 302 9.54 1.04 10.16
C TYR A 302 9.92 0.49 11.53
N ARG A 303 11.23 0.41 11.80
CA ARG A 303 11.71 0.33 13.17
C ARG A 303 11.81 1.76 13.67
N ASP A 304 10.91 2.10 14.59
CA ASP A 304 11.05 3.28 15.44
C ASP A 304 12.25 3.04 16.37
N ASP A 305 13.46 3.28 15.87
CA ASP A 305 14.71 3.24 16.65
C ASP A 305 14.91 4.59 17.39
N ASP A 306 13.87 5.12 18.04
CA ASP A 306 13.94 6.31 18.92
C ASP A 306 13.91 5.88 20.40
N HIS A 307 14.88 5.06 20.80
CA HIS A 307 15.26 4.90 22.19
C HIS A 307 16.71 5.36 22.37
N ASP A 308 16.87 6.68 22.41
CA ASP A 308 18.04 7.31 23.02
C ASP A 308 17.88 7.25 24.55
N ASP A 309 18.65 6.35 25.18
CA ASP A 309 19.02 6.40 26.61
C ASP A 309 20.14 7.44 26.85
#